data_AF-A0A3N6QD30-F1
#
_entry.id   AF-A0A3N6QD30-F1
#
_cell.length_a   1.000
_cell.length_b   1.000
_cell.length_c   1.000
_cell.angle_alpha   90.00
_cell.angle_beta   90.00
_cell.angle_gamma   90.00
#
_symmetry.space_group_name_H-M   'P 1'
#
loop_
_entity.id
_entity.type
_entity.pdbx_description
1 polymer ?
#
loop_
_entity_poly.entity_id
_entity_poly.type
_entity_poly.pdbx_seq_one_letter_code
_entity_poly.pdbx_strand_id
1 'polypeptide(L)'
;MIGRGLVAQEWENSSGNIVRLIDWERSSWGDPAFDLGTAIGSYLQMWLGSLVISNSLSIEESLKLATTPLELLQPSIAALALAYFDTFPEIVEYRPDFLRRVVQFAGWGLMTGILSMVQYQKTFNNTGIAMLQVAKALLCRPDSSMSTIFGVAIEEVFRSQNSEFSTLS
;
A
#
# COMPACT_ATOMS: atom_id res chain seq x y z
N MET A 1 8.03 31.19 2.01
CA MET A 1 7.88 30.59 0.67
C MET A 1 6.45 30.09 0.60
N ILE A 2 5.62 30.66 -0.27
CA ILE A 2 4.16 30.39 -0.29
C ILE A 2 3.97 29.08 -1.08
N GLY A 3 3.67 28.00 -0.39
CA GLY A 3 3.45 26.68 -1.00
C GLY A 3 2.18 26.71 -1.84
N ARG A 4 2.33 26.71 -3.17
CA ARG A 4 1.22 26.39 -4.07
C ARG A 4 1.07 24.87 -4.05
N GLY A 5 0.00 24.37 -3.42
CA GLY A 5 -0.37 22.96 -3.52
C GLY A 5 -0.74 22.59 -4.96
N LEU A 6 -0.52 21.33 -5.34
CA LEU A 6 -1.08 20.76 -6.56
C LEU A 6 -2.58 20.60 -6.36
N VAL A 7 -3.35 21.56 -6.86
CA VAL A 7 -4.80 21.55 -6.77
C VAL A 7 -5.35 21.09 -8.12
N ALA A 8 -6.23 20.08 -8.11
CA ALA A 8 -6.92 19.64 -9.31
C ALA A 8 -7.66 20.84 -9.94
N GLN A 9 -7.56 21.00 -11.27
CA GLN A 9 -7.97 22.20 -12.00
C GLN A 9 -9.42 22.67 -11.78
N GLU A 10 -10.31 21.81 -11.24
CA GLU A 10 -11.75 22.07 -11.12
C GLU A 10 -12.35 21.71 -9.74
N TRP A 11 -11.53 21.66 -8.69
CA TRP A 11 -11.95 21.19 -7.36
C TRP A 11 -13.13 21.97 -6.76
N GLU A 12 -13.28 23.27 -7.04
CA GLU A 12 -14.35 24.12 -6.50
C GLU A 12 -15.74 23.77 -7.05
N ASN A 13 -15.82 23.15 -8.23
CA ASN A 13 -17.08 22.83 -8.91
C ASN A 13 -17.49 21.37 -8.82
N SER A 14 -16.73 20.53 -8.10
CA SER A 14 -17.05 19.11 -7.99
C SER A 14 -18.16 18.85 -6.96
N SER A 15 -19.30 18.36 -7.42
CA SER A 15 -20.50 18.05 -6.62
C SER A 15 -20.48 16.65 -5.96
N GLY A 16 -19.34 15.95 -6.04
CA GLY A 16 -19.16 14.60 -5.52
C GLY A 16 -18.43 14.53 -4.17
N ASN A 17 -18.25 13.32 -3.65
CA ASN A 17 -17.36 13.07 -2.51
C ASN A 17 -15.90 13.34 -2.95
N ILE A 18 -15.34 14.49 -2.54
CA ILE A 18 -13.99 14.90 -2.89
C ILE A 18 -13.00 14.32 -1.88
N VAL A 19 -12.03 13.53 -2.35
CA VAL A 19 -10.82 13.22 -1.57
C VAL A 19 -9.77 14.26 -1.91
N ARG A 20 -9.29 14.98 -0.90
CA ARG A 20 -8.23 16.00 -1.05
C ARG A 20 -6.95 15.47 -0.43
N LEU A 21 -5.91 15.39 -1.24
CA LEU A 21 -4.56 15.26 -0.74
C LEU A 21 -4.10 16.65 -0.29
N ILE A 22 -3.48 16.75 0.87
CA ILE A 22 -2.99 17.98 1.46
C ILE A 22 -1.59 17.74 2.03
N ASP A 23 -0.95 18.81 2.53
CA ASP A 23 0.35 18.72 3.23
C ASP A 23 1.52 18.24 2.34
N TRP A 24 1.69 18.91 1.19
CA TRP A 24 2.73 18.63 0.19
C TRP A 24 4.15 19.09 0.57
N GLU A 25 4.40 19.42 1.85
CA GLU A 25 5.66 20.04 2.28
C GLU A 25 6.89 19.14 2.10
N ARG A 26 6.68 17.82 2.00
CA ARG A 26 7.75 16.81 1.85
C ARG A 26 7.93 16.31 0.42
N SER A 27 7.22 16.88 -0.54
CA SER A 27 7.32 16.45 -1.93
C SER A 27 8.67 16.81 -2.54
N SER A 28 9.29 15.82 -3.15
CA SER A 28 10.63 15.93 -3.73
C SER A 28 10.77 14.95 -4.89
N TRP A 29 11.85 15.09 -5.66
CA TRP A 29 12.21 14.10 -6.68
C TRP A 29 12.65 12.81 -5.99
N GLY A 30 11.92 11.73 -6.25
CA GLY A 30 12.12 10.45 -5.58
C GLY A 30 11.70 9.27 -6.43
N ASP A 31 11.68 8.09 -5.81
CA ASP A 31 11.18 6.88 -6.44
C ASP A 31 9.64 6.90 -6.47
N PRO A 32 8.97 6.88 -7.63
CA PRO A 32 7.50 6.86 -7.71
C PRO A 32 6.87 5.68 -6.95
N ALA A 33 7.58 4.57 -6.79
CA ALA A 33 7.10 3.42 -6.02
C ALA A 33 6.96 3.74 -4.53
N PHE A 34 7.68 4.77 -4.04
CA PHE A 34 7.61 5.22 -2.66
C PHE A 34 6.23 5.77 -2.32
N ASP A 35 5.66 6.62 -3.20
CA ASP A 35 4.36 7.24 -2.96
C ASP A 35 3.25 6.20 -2.92
N LEU A 36 3.20 5.33 -3.94
CA LEU A 36 2.23 4.24 -4.02
C LEU A 36 2.42 3.23 -2.88
N GLY A 37 3.66 2.83 -2.59
CA GLY A 37 3.97 1.91 -1.51
C GLY A 37 3.60 2.48 -0.13
N THR A 38 3.84 3.77 0.12
CA THR A 38 3.46 4.44 1.37
C THR A 38 1.94 4.49 1.53
N ALA A 39 1.20 4.84 0.46
CA ALA A 39 -0.26 4.85 0.49
C ALA A 39 -0.85 3.45 0.78
N ILE A 40 -0.32 2.41 0.13
CA ILE A 40 -0.70 1.02 0.41
C ILE A 40 -0.32 0.64 1.84
N GLY A 41 0.87 1.04 2.31
CA GLY A 41 1.31 0.85 3.69
C GLY A 41 0.31 1.40 4.70
N SER A 42 -0.34 2.54 4.43
CA SER A 42 -1.39 3.09 5.29
C SER A 42 -2.63 2.18 5.37
N TYR A 43 -3.08 1.59 4.26
CA TYR A 43 -4.16 0.59 4.29
C TYR A 43 -3.77 -0.63 5.14
N LEU A 44 -2.53 -1.10 5.00
CA LEU A 44 -2.04 -2.24 5.79
C LEU A 44 -1.95 -1.89 7.28
N GLN A 45 -1.58 -0.66 7.63
CA GLN A 45 -1.64 -0.19 9.02
C GLN A 45 -3.08 -0.14 9.54
N MET A 46 -4.06 0.25 8.72
CA MET A 46 -5.47 0.20 9.11
C MET A 46 -5.93 -1.23 9.39
N TRP A 47 -5.60 -2.18 8.51
CA TRP A 47 -5.90 -3.60 8.72
C TRP A 47 -5.23 -4.14 9.99
N LEU A 48 -3.91 -3.95 10.14
CA LEU A 48 -3.15 -4.44 11.28
C LEU A 48 -3.51 -3.72 12.59
N GLY A 49 -3.97 -2.48 12.52
CA GLY A 49 -4.52 -1.76 13.67
C GLY A 49 -5.90 -2.28 14.12
N SER A 50 -6.60 -3.02 13.25
CA SER A 50 -7.94 -3.57 13.52
C SER A 50 -7.93 -4.96 14.16
N LEU A 51 -6.75 -5.51 14.45
CA LEU A 51 -6.59 -6.85 15.02
C LEU A 51 -7.17 -6.94 16.44
N VAL A 52 -7.93 -8.00 16.68
CA VAL A 52 -8.39 -8.35 18.03
C VAL A 52 -7.26 -9.10 18.73
N ILE A 53 -6.65 -8.47 19.73
CA ILE A 53 -5.53 -9.06 20.48
C ILE A 53 -6.01 -9.60 21.84
N SER A 54 -5.66 -10.86 22.12
CA SER A 54 -5.80 -11.49 23.43
C SER A 54 -4.61 -12.41 23.70
N ASN A 55 -4.25 -12.63 24.97
CA ASN A 55 -3.24 -13.61 25.36
C ASN A 55 -3.63 -15.05 25.03
N SER A 56 -4.92 -15.29 24.74
CA SER A 56 -5.44 -16.59 24.33
C SER A 56 -5.41 -16.82 22.82
N LEU A 57 -5.06 -15.80 22.02
CA LEU A 57 -5.06 -15.88 20.57
C LEU A 57 -3.63 -15.92 20.05
N SER A 58 -3.38 -16.83 19.12
CA SER A 58 -2.21 -16.77 18.25
C SER A 58 -2.29 -15.56 17.31
N ILE A 59 -1.15 -15.22 16.70
CA ILE A 59 -1.10 -14.15 15.68
C ILE A 59 -1.98 -14.50 14.49
N GLU A 60 -1.98 -15.75 14.05
CA GLU A 60 -2.77 -16.19 12.91
C GLU A 60 -4.28 -16.08 13.20
N GLU A 61 -4.72 -16.45 14.40
CA GLU A 61 -6.11 -16.26 14.82
C GLU A 61 -6.46 -14.77 14.93
N SER A 62 -5.56 -13.95 15.44
CA SER A 62 -5.76 -12.50 15.54
C SER A 62 -5.94 -11.86 14.16
N LEU A 63 -5.17 -12.29 13.15
CA LEU A 63 -5.28 -11.85 11.75
C LEU A 63 -6.65 -12.20 11.15
N LYS A 64 -7.17 -13.41 11.43
CA LYS A 64 -8.49 -13.87 11.00
C LYS A 64 -9.65 -13.12 11.67
N LEU A 65 -9.41 -12.55 12.85
CA LEU A 65 -10.40 -11.81 13.64
C LEU A 65 -10.30 -10.29 13.47
N ALA A 66 -9.56 -9.80 12.49
CA ALA A 66 -9.48 -8.38 12.17
C ALA A 66 -10.88 -7.79 11.98
N THR A 67 -11.17 -6.69 12.68
CA THR A 67 -12.47 -6.00 12.55
C THR A 67 -12.61 -5.27 11.22
N THR A 68 -11.48 -4.95 10.58
CA THR A 68 -11.38 -4.50 9.20
C THR A 68 -10.50 -5.48 8.43
N PRO A 69 -11.05 -6.60 7.93
CA PRO A 69 -10.27 -7.62 7.23
C PRO A 69 -9.63 -7.08 5.94
N LEU A 70 -8.48 -7.64 5.56
CA LEU A 70 -7.67 -7.17 4.43
C LEU A 70 -8.45 -7.24 3.11
N GLU A 71 -9.31 -8.23 2.97
CA GLU A 71 -10.16 -8.47 1.80
C GLU A 71 -11.13 -7.30 1.53
N LEU A 72 -11.49 -6.51 2.56
CA LEU A 72 -12.29 -5.30 2.38
C LEU A 72 -11.47 -4.10 1.90
N LEU A 73 -10.15 -4.11 2.12
CA LEU A 73 -9.24 -3.04 1.70
C LEU A 73 -8.62 -3.33 0.33
N GLN A 74 -8.45 -4.61 -0.02
CA GLN A 74 -7.85 -5.05 -1.29
C GLN A 74 -8.47 -4.40 -2.53
N PRO A 75 -9.81 -4.24 -2.67
CA PRO A 75 -10.38 -3.55 -3.84
C PRO A 75 -9.89 -2.10 -3.98
N SER A 76 -9.76 -1.37 -2.87
CA SER A 76 -9.26 0.00 -2.85
C SER A 76 -7.76 0.07 -3.15
N ILE A 77 -6.99 -0.88 -2.62
CA ILE A 77 -5.55 -1.03 -2.91
C ILE A 77 -5.35 -1.32 -4.41
N ALA A 78 -6.12 -2.25 -4.96
CA ALA A 78 -6.07 -2.60 -6.37
C ALA A 78 -6.46 -1.42 -7.26
N ALA A 79 -7.58 -0.75 -6.97
CA ALA A 79 -8.03 0.42 -7.71
C ALA A 79 -6.98 1.55 -7.69
N LEU A 80 -6.32 1.78 -6.56
CA LEU A 80 -5.25 2.77 -6.45
C LEU A 80 -4.06 2.42 -7.34
N ALA A 81 -3.60 1.17 -7.31
CA ALA A 81 -2.48 0.73 -8.13
C ALA A 81 -2.82 0.69 -9.63
N LEU A 82 -4.02 0.26 -10.00
CA LEU A 82 -4.51 0.28 -11.38
C LEU A 82 -4.60 1.72 -11.91
N ALA A 83 -5.20 2.63 -11.16
CA ALA A 83 -5.26 4.04 -11.56
C ALA A 83 -3.86 4.66 -11.72
N TYR A 84 -2.88 4.23 -10.91
CA TYR A 84 -1.50 4.64 -11.08
C TYR A 84 -0.92 4.18 -12.42
N PHE A 85 -1.14 2.91 -12.79
CA PHE A 85 -0.68 2.37 -14.08
C PHE A 85 -1.41 2.96 -15.28
N ASP A 86 -2.72 3.19 -15.17
CA ASP A 86 -3.50 3.83 -16.24
C ASP A 86 -3.04 5.27 -16.49
N THR A 87 -2.57 5.96 -15.44
CA THR A 87 -2.07 7.33 -15.54
C THR A 87 -0.61 7.40 -16.03
N PHE A 88 0.21 6.40 -15.67
CA PHE A 88 1.65 6.35 -15.97
C PHE A 88 2.04 4.99 -16.58
N PRO A 89 1.51 4.64 -17.76
CA PRO A 89 1.69 3.29 -18.32
C PRO A 89 3.15 2.95 -18.62
N GLU A 90 3.97 3.93 -18.96
CA GLU A 90 5.38 3.71 -19.33
C GLU A 90 6.25 3.31 -18.13
N ILE A 91 5.74 3.45 -16.89
CA ILE A 91 6.51 3.15 -15.69
C ILE A 91 6.94 1.69 -15.63
N VAL A 92 6.10 0.77 -16.12
CA VAL A 92 6.41 -0.66 -16.11
C VAL A 92 7.51 -0.99 -17.13
N GLU A 93 7.57 -0.24 -18.25
CA GLU A 93 8.64 -0.38 -19.25
C GLU A 93 9.97 0.15 -18.71
N TYR A 94 9.98 1.33 -18.08
CA TYR A 94 11.20 1.94 -17.55
C TYR A 94 11.68 1.33 -16.23
N ARG A 95 10.77 0.73 -15.45
CA ARG A 95 11.03 0.15 -14.12
C ARG A 95 10.34 -1.23 -14.02
N PRO A 96 10.93 -2.29 -14.59
CA PRO A 96 10.36 -3.64 -14.50
C PRO A 96 10.19 -4.15 -13.05
N ASP A 97 10.96 -3.60 -12.11
CA ASP A 97 10.88 -3.92 -10.68
C ASP A 97 9.90 -3.01 -9.90
N PHE A 98 9.13 -2.15 -10.57
CA PHE A 98 8.29 -1.14 -9.93
C PHE A 98 7.36 -1.73 -8.85
N LEU A 99 6.57 -2.74 -9.19
CA LEU A 99 5.66 -3.39 -8.24
C LEU A 99 6.38 -4.01 -7.05
N ARG A 100 7.54 -4.63 -7.30
CA ARG A 100 8.37 -5.19 -6.25
C ARG A 100 8.79 -4.09 -5.27
N ARG A 101 9.21 -2.92 -5.78
CA ARG A 101 9.56 -1.77 -4.94
C ARG A 101 8.36 -1.18 -4.22
N VAL A 102 7.19 -1.12 -4.84
CA VAL A 102 5.94 -0.69 -4.19
C VAL A 102 5.64 -1.55 -2.96
N VAL A 103 5.73 -2.87 -3.09
CA VAL A 103 5.54 -3.80 -1.97
C VAL A 103 6.60 -3.58 -0.89
N GLN A 104 7.86 -3.40 -1.26
CA GLN A 104 8.93 -3.12 -0.30
C GLN A 104 8.72 -1.78 0.43
N PHE A 105 8.26 -0.74 -0.27
CA PHE A 105 7.95 0.55 0.35
C PHE A 105 6.70 0.49 1.25
N ALA A 106 5.73 -0.37 0.95
CA ALA A 106 4.65 -0.68 1.90
C ALA A 106 5.20 -1.35 3.16
N GLY A 107 6.13 -2.30 3.02
CA GLY A 107 6.85 -2.91 4.14
C GLY A 107 7.67 -1.89 4.95
N TRP A 108 8.33 -0.96 4.28
CA TRP A 108 9.02 0.16 4.91
C TRP A 108 8.05 1.06 5.69
N GLY A 109 6.88 1.35 5.13
CA GLY A 109 5.81 2.09 5.81
C GLY A 109 5.33 1.41 7.10
N LEU A 110 5.30 0.08 7.14
CA LEU A 110 5.02 -0.66 8.37
C LEU A 110 6.17 -0.53 9.39
N MET A 111 7.42 -0.58 8.95
CA MET A 111 8.59 -0.37 9.83
C MET A 111 8.60 1.03 10.45
N THR A 112 8.25 2.07 9.70
CA THR A 112 8.15 3.43 10.25
C THR A 112 7.00 3.55 11.26
N GLY A 113 5.88 2.87 11.03
CA GLY A 113 4.79 2.73 11.99
C GLY A 113 5.23 2.05 13.30
N ILE A 114 5.95 0.93 13.22
CA ILE A 114 6.51 0.22 14.38
C ILE A 114 7.48 1.12 15.15
N LEU A 115 8.38 1.82 14.44
CA LEU A 115 9.34 2.72 15.08
C LEU A 115 8.61 3.83 15.84
N SER A 116 7.54 4.38 15.26
CA SER A 116 6.71 5.40 15.91
C SER A 116 6.01 4.84 17.15
N MET A 117 5.47 3.63 17.09
CA MET A 117 4.87 2.94 18.24
C MET A 117 5.89 2.79 19.39
N VAL A 118 7.08 2.27 19.10
CA VAL A 118 8.12 2.07 20.12
C VAL A 118 8.62 3.40 20.68
N GLN A 119 8.86 4.40 19.82
CA GLN A 119 9.43 5.68 20.25
C GLN A 119 8.44 6.51 21.07
N TYR A 120 7.19 6.62 20.61
CA TYR A 120 6.20 7.53 21.19
C TYR A 120 5.27 6.83 22.18
N GLN A 121 4.83 5.60 21.91
CA GLN A 121 3.89 4.87 22.77
C GLN A 121 4.59 3.98 23.80
N LYS A 122 5.92 3.80 23.69
CA LYS A 122 6.75 2.96 24.58
C LYS A 122 6.21 1.54 24.77
N THR A 123 5.47 1.04 23.79
CA THR A 123 4.83 -0.28 23.81
C THR A 123 5.21 -1.06 22.57
N PHE A 124 5.24 -2.39 22.69
CA PHE A 124 5.39 -3.31 21.57
C PHE A 124 4.63 -4.59 21.91
N ASN A 125 3.35 -4.59 21.55
CA ASN A 125 2.40 -5.67 21.86
C ASN A 125 2.28 -6.65 20.68
N ASN A 126 1.34 -7.60 20.76
CA ASN A 126 1.13 -8.59 19.70
C ASN A 126 0.74 -7.95 18.35
N THR A 127 0.09 -6.77 18.34
CA THR A 127 -0.13 -6.00 17.11
C THR A 127 1.19 -5.55 16.50
N GLY A 128 2.12 -5.03 17.32
CA GLY A 128 3.47 -4.68 16.88
C GLY A 128 4.25 -5.87 16.32
N ILE A 129 4.12 -7.05 16.94
CA ILE A 129 4.74 -8.30 16.45
C ILE A 129 4.14 -8.72 15.10
N ALA A 130 2.82 -8.72 14.98
CA ALA A 130 2.13 -9.04 13.73
C ALA A 130 2.55 -8.07 12.60
N MET A 131 2.59 -6.78 12.90
CA MET A 131 3.05 -5.75 11.97
C MET A 131 4.50 -5.97 11.54
N LEU A 132 5.39 -6.37 12.45
CA LEU A 132 6.78 -6.69 12.12
C LEU A 132 6.89 -7.92 11.22
N GLN A 133 6.09 -8.95 11.48
CA GLN A 133 6.08 -10.17 10.64
C GLN A 133 5.61 -9.85 9.22
N VAL A 134 4.56 -9.05 9.07
CA VAL A 134 4.09 -8.59 7.75
C VAL A 134 5.16 -7.72 7.09
N ALA A 135 5.69 -6.71 7.78
CA ALA A 135 6.74 -5.84 7.26
C ALA A 135 7.95 -6.63 6.73
N LYS A 136 8.40 -7.64 7.49
CA LYS A 136 9.48 -8.54 7.08
C LYS A 136 9.13 -9.32 5.81
N ALA A 137 7.91 -9.83 5.69
CA ALA A 137 7.48 -10.53 4.49
C ALA A 137 7.51 -9.61 3.25
N LEU A 138 6.99 -8.39 3.37
CA LEU A 138 6.97 -7.43 2.27
C LEU A 138 8.38 -6.99 1.85
N LEU A 139 9.29 -6.78 2.81
CA LEU A 139 10.66 -6.34 2.53
C LEU A 139 11.53 -7.46 1.95
N CYS A 140 11.44 -8.67 2.52
CA CYS A 140 12.35 -9.77 2.21
C CYS A 140 11.80 -10.76 1.17
N ARG A 141 10.48 -10.81 0.97
CA ARG A 141 9.78 -11.70 0.03
C ARG A 141 8.66 -10.95 -0.71
N PRO A 142 8.97 -9.83 -1.38
CA PRO A 142 7.97 -8.99 -2.03
C PRO A 142 7.15 -9.74 -3.08
N ASP A 143 7.81 -10.54 -3.92
CA ASP A 143 7.15 -11.26 -5.02
C ASP A 143 6.09 -12.25 -4.50
N SER A 144 6.41 -12.99 -3.42
CA SER A 144 5.45 -13.90 -2.77
C SER A 144 4.34 -13.19 -2.00
N SER A 145 4.48 -11.88 -1.75
CA SER A 145 3.51 -11.09 -0.99
C SER A 145 2.55 -10.32 -1.89
N MET A 146 2.83 -10.21 -3.19
CA MET A 146 2.02 -9.42 -4.14
C MET A 146 0.55 -9.84 -4.13
N SER A 147 0.28 -11.15 -4.23
CA SER A 147 -1.08 -11.70 -4.25
C SER A 147 -1.88 -11.35 -2.99
N THR A 148 -1.22 -11.37 -1.83
CA THR A 148 -1.84 -10.99 -0.55
C THR A 148 -2.17 -9.50 -0.49
N ILE A 149 -1.31 -8.63 -1.03
CA ILE A 149 -1.52 -7.18 -0.95
C ILE A 149 -2.57 -6.70 -1.95
N PHE A 150 -2.47 -7.15 -3.19
CA PHE A 150 -3.28 -6.65 -4.29
C PHE A 150 -4.55 -7.48 -4.55
N GLY A 151 -4.66 -8.67 -3.95
CA GLY A 151 -5.71 -9.63 -4.27
C GLY A 151 -5.61 -10.16 -5.70
N VAL A 152 -6.66 -10.88 -6.13
CA VAL A 152 -6.72 -11.51 -7.46
C VAL A 152 -6.84 -10.50 -8.62
N ALA A 153 -7.34 -9.29 -8.34
CA ALA A 153 -7.68 -8.31 -9.37
C ALA A 153 -6.45 -7.83 -10.18
N ILE A 154 -5.31 -7.66 -9.54
CA ILE A 154 -4.08 -7.23 -10.23
C ILE A 154 -3.41 -8.39 -10.97
N GLU A 155 -3.49 -9.61 -10.46
CA GLU A 155 -2.98 -10.79 -11.17
C GLU A 155 -3.66 -10.97 -12.53
N GLU A 156 -4.96 -10.69 -12.62
CA GLU A 156 -5.71 -10.75 -13.88
C GLU A 156 -5.26 -9.67 -14.88
N VAL A 157 -5.03 -8.44 -14.41
CA VAL A 157 -4.57 -7.33 -15.27
C VAL A 157 -3.16 -7.56 -15.81
N PHE A 158 -2.22 -8.04 -14.98
CA PHE A 158 -0.88 -8.40 -15.47
C PHE A 158 -0.90 -9.64 -16.37
N ARG A 159 -1.83 -10.58 -16.16
CA ARG A 159 -2.01 -11.74 -17.05
C ARG A 159 -2.59 -11.33 -18.41
N SER A 160 -3.53 -10.39 -18.45
CA SER A 160 -4.11 -9.89 -19.71
C SER A 160 -3.11 -9.04 -20.51
N GLN A 161 -2.33 -8.17 -19.87
CA GLN A 161 -1.32 -7.36 -20.56
C GLN A 161 -0.16 -8.19 -21.13
N ASN A 162 0.25 -9.28 -20.46
CA ASN A 162 1.24 -10.22 -21.01
C ASN A 162 0.70 -11.06 -22.19
N SER A 163 -0.62 -11.25 -22.29
CA SER A 163 -1.27 -11.97 -23.40
C SER A 163 -1.31 -11.13 -24.69
N GLU A 164 -1.45 -9.81 -24.58
CA GLU A 164 -1.41 -8.90 -25.74
C GLU A 164 0.01 -8.77 -26.33
N PHE A 165 1.05 -8.84 -25.50
CA PHE A 165 2.45 -8.84 -25.98
C PHE A 165 2.88 -10.15 -26.64
N SER A 166 2.30 -11.29 -26.25
CA SER A 166 2.65 -12.61 -26.81
C SER A 166 2.00 -12.89 -28.18
N THR A 167 1.07 -12.06 -28.63
CA THR A 167 0.38 -12.19 -29.94
C THR A 167 0.99 -11.32 -31.04
N LEU A 168 2.06 -10.57 -30.72
CA LEU A 168 2.80 -9.72 -31.67
C LEU A 168 4.24 -10.20 -31.94
N SER A 169 4.62 -11.41 -31.49
CA SER A 169 5.88 -12.10 -31.81
C SER A 169 5.64 -13.33 -32.68
#